data_AF-A0AA91TWL9-F1
#
_entry.id   AF-A0AA91TWL9-F1
#
_cell.length_a   1.000
_cell.length_b   1.000
_cell.length_c   1.000
_cell.angle_alpha   90.00
_cell.angle_beta   90.00
_cell.angle_gamma   90.00
#
_symmetry.space_group_name_H-M   'P 1'
#
loop_
_entity.id
_entity.type
_entity.pdbx_description
1 polymer ?
#
loop_
_entity_poly.entity_id
_entity_poly.type
_entity_poly.pdbx_seq_one_letter_code
_entity_poly.pdbx_strand_id
1 'polypeptide(L)'
;MRKFFSILSVISTLLGLLLFISLLQNDEKLLTALSFGTKGYPFIILLNLYNIIGFLFAIFAERNKYRILLFLFSISMILTSLFVTFVALYGFREP
;
A
#
# COMPACT_ATOMS: atom_id res chain seq x y z
N MET A 1 -21.74 -12.09 2.11
CA MET A 1 -21.10 -10.76 2.25
C MET A 1 -19.70 -10.83 2.89
N ARG A 2 -19.52 -11.38 4.10
CA ARG A 2 -18.20 -11.35 4.78
C ARG A 2 -17.05 -12.06 4.03
N LYS A 3 -17.33 -13.19 3.38
CA LYS A 3 -16.37 -13.88 2.49
C LYS A 3 -15.92 -13.02 1.31
N PHE A 4 -16.84 -12.25 0.74
CA PHE A 4 -16.56 -11.33 -0.36
C PHE A 4 -15.59 -10.22 0.07
N PHE A 5 -15.79 -9.64 1.27
CA PHE A 5 -14.85 -8.67 1.83
C PHE A 5 -13.47 -9.27 2.10
N SER A 6 -13.38 -10.52 2.57
CA SER A 6 -12.09 -11.20 2.71
C SER A 6 -11.35 -11.29 1.37
N ILE A 7 -12.06 -11.66 0.28
CA ILE A 7 -11.47 -11.76 -1.05
C ILE A 7 -11.02 -10.39 -1.56
N LEU A 8 -11.87 -9.36 -1.44
CA LEU A 8 -11.52 -8.00 -1.85
C LEU A 8 -10.32 -7.46 -1.08
N SER A 9 -10.25 -7.72 0.22
CA SER A 9 -9.11 -7.34 1.06
C SER A 9 -7.81 -7.98 0.57
N VAL A 10 -7.83 -9.28 0.28
CA VAL A 10 -6.66 -10.01 -0.27
C VAL A 10 -6.25 -9.42 -1.63
N ILE A 11 -7.20 -9.18 -2.53
CA ILE A 11 -6.89 -8.61 -3.85
C ILE A 11 -6.27 -7.21 -3.71
N SER A 12 -6.87 -6.33 -2.91
CA SER A 12 -6.37 -4.97 -2.73
C SER A 12 -4.99 -4.94 -2.05
N THR A 13 -4.77 -5.77 -1.04
CA THR A 13 -3.45 -5.87 -0.38
C THR A 13 -2.38 -6.44 -1.32
N LEU A 14 -2.72 -7.42 -2.16
CA LEU A 14 -1.81 -7.95 -3.19
C LEU A 14 -1.47 -6.89 -4.25
N LEU A 15 -2.44 -6.08 -4.69
CA LEU A 15 -2.17 -4.97 -5.61
C LEU A 15 -1.25 -3.92 -4.99
N GLY A 16 -1.47 -3.55 -3.74
CA GLY A 16 -0.56 -2.66 -2.99
C GLY A 16 0.86 -3.23 -2.89
N LEU A 17 0.98 -4.54 -2.62
CA LEU A 17 2.27 -5.23 -2.55
C LEU A 17 2.97 -5.31 -3.90
N LEU A 18 2.25 -5.57 -4.99
CA LEU A 18 2.79 -5.55 -6.35
C LEU A 18 3.37 -4.19 -6.73
N LEU A 19 2.67 -3.12 -6.39
CA LEU A 19 3.21 -1.76 -6.57
C LEU A 19 4.47 -1.57 -5.74
N PHE A 20 4.45 -1.98 -4.47
CA PHE A 20 5.64 -1.85 -3.62
C PHE A 20 6.86 -2.60 -4.18
N ILE A 21 6.66 -3.83 -4.67
CA ILE A 21 7.73 -4.62 -5.32
C ILE A 21 8.20 -3.95 -6.61
N SER A 22 7.28 -3.44 -7.43
CA SER A 22 7.61 -2.67 -8.64
C SER A 22 8.45 -1.43 -8.32
N LEU A 23 8.27 -0.83 -7.15
CA LEU A 23 9.08 0.29 -6.69
C LEU A 23 10.51 -0.18 -6.38
N LEU A 24 10.63 -1.30 -5.66
CA LEU A 24 11.91 -1.84 -5.21
C LEU A 24 12.78 -2.43 -6.35
N GLN A 25 12.16 -2.92 -7.41
CA GLN A 25 12.88 -3.56 -8.52
C GLN A 25 13.52 -2.58 -9.50
N ASN A 26 13.17 -1.29 -9.43
CA ASN A 26 13.60 -0.32 -10.42
C ASN A 26 13.99 0.98 -9.71
N ASP A 27 15.29 1.18 -9.52
CA ASP A 27 15.86 2.31 -8.79
C ASP A 27 15.48 3.67 -9.41
N GLU A 28 15.29 3.76 -10.73
CA GLU A 28 14.81 4.97 -11.39
C GLU A 28 13.34 5.26 -11.05
N LYS A 29 12.49 4.23 -11.02
CA LYS A 29 11.10 4.36 -10.56
C LYS A 29 11.02 4.68 -9.08
N LEU A 30 11.91 4.11 -8.27
CA LEU A 30 12.05 4.40 -6.86
C LEU A 30 12.41 5.87 -6.65
N LEU A 31 13.48 6.36 -7.29
CA LEU A 31 13.91 7.75 -7.21
C LEU A 31 12.85 8.72 -7.73
N THR A 32 12.16 8.41 -8.83
CA THR A 32 11.10 9.28 -9.37
C THR A 32 9.84 9.31 -8.51
N ALA A 33 9.49 8.18 -7.87
CA ALA A 33 8.42 8.13 -6.89
C ALA A 33 8.79 8.88 -5.61
N LEU A 34 9.98 8.61 -5.06
CA LEU A 34 10.48 9.23 -3.85
C LEU A 34 10.81 10.72 -4.01
N SER A 35 11.15 11.20 -5.19
CA SER A 35 11.34 12.64 -5.45
C SER A 35 10.03 13.43 -5.60
N PHE A 36 8.86 12.77 -5.47
CA PHE A 36 7.56 13.40 -5.66
C PHE A 36 7.40 14.14 -7.01
N GLY A 37 8.15 13.72 -8.03
CA GLY A 37 8.04 14.28 -9.38
C GLY A 37 6.65 14.05 -9.98
N THR A 38 6.36 14.71 -11.12
CA THR A 38 5.06 14.64 -11.81
C THR A 38 4.58 13.21 -12.10
N LYS A 39 5.52 12.26 -12.27
CA LYS A 39 5.23 10.83 -12.49
C LYS A 39 5.19 9.99 -11.20
N GLY A 40 5.78 10.48 -10.11
CA GLY A 40 5.85 9.80 -8.81
C GLY A 40 4.61 10.00 -7.94
N TYR A 41 4.01 11.20 -8.01
CA TYR A 41 2.78 11.55 -7.30
C TYR A 41 1.61 10.55 -7.47
N PRO A 42 1.19 10.21 -8.72
CA PRO A 42 0.07 9.29 -8.91
C PRO A 42 0.37 7.89 -8.35
N PHE A 43 1.63 7.46 -8.42
CA PHE A 43 2.05 6.15 -7.92
C PHE A 43 1.87 6.04 -6.41
N ILE A 44 2.34 7.04 -5.66
CA ILE A 44 2.24 7.06 -4.19
C ILE A 44 0.77 7.10 -3.75
N ILE A 45 -0.08 7.85 -4.45
CA ILE A 45 -1.52 7.88 -4.17
C ILE A 45 -2.13 6.49 -4.38
N LEU A 46 -1.87 5.86 -5.52
CA LEU A 46 -2.39 4.53 -5.84
C LEU A 46 -1.96 3.50 -4.79
N LEU A 47 -0.68 3.51 -4.40
CA LEU A 47 -0.15 2.63 -3.36
C LEU A 47 -0.92 2.76 -2.04
N ASN A 48 -1.11 4.00 -1.56
CA ASN A 48 -1.86 4.24 -0.33
C ASN A 48 -3.34 3.86 -0.48
N LEU A 49 -3.95 4.14 -1.63
CA LEU A 49 -5.35 3.84 -1.89
C LEU A 49 -5.62 2.34 -1.82
N TYR A 50 -4.81 1.51 -2.48
CA TYR A 50 -4.95 0.05 -2.42
C TYR A 50 -4.75 -0.50 -1.01
N ASN A 51 -3.79 0.03 -0.25
CA ASN A 51 -3.53 -0.41 1.11
C ASN A 51 -4.68 -0.02 2.07
N ILE A 52 -5.23 1.19 1.94
CA ILE A 52 -6.40 1.63 2.72
C ILE A 52 -7.62 0.78 2.40
N ILE A 53 -7.89 0.53 1.11
CA ILE A 53 -9.01 -0.31 0.68
C ILE A 53 -8.84 -1.74 1.20
N GLY A 54 -7.63 -2.30 1.10
CA GLY A 54 -7.30 -3.63 1.61
C GLY A 54 -7.54 -3.74 3.12
N PHE A 55 -7.18 -2.71 3.88
CA PHE A 55 -7.44 -2.61 5.31
C PHE A 55 -8.92 -2.46 5.66
N LEU A 56 -9.65 -1.56 4.97
CA LEU A 56 -11.08 -1.38 5.17
C LEU A 56 -11.83 -2.70 4.99
N PHE A 57 -11.51 -3.46 3.94
CA PHE A 57 -12.12 -4.77 3.72
C PHE A 57 -11.65 -5.83 4.73
N ALA A 58 -10.41 -5.76 5.23
CA ALA A 58 -9.94 -6.65 6.30
C ALA A 58 -10.74 -6.48 7.60
N ILE A 59 -11.18 -5.25 7.92
CA ILE A 59 -12.03 -4.96 9.08
C ILE A 59 -13.36 -5.72 8.97
N PHE A 60 -13.98 -5.72 7.80
CA PHE A 60 -15.29 -6.35 7.55
C PHE A 60 -15.20 -7.81 7.06
N ALA A 61 -13.98 -8.35 6.94
CA ALA A 61 -13.72 -9.72 6.53
C ALA A 61 -14.34 -10.76 7.47
N GLU A 62 -14.49 -11.97 6.96
CA GLU A 62 -15.02 -13.11 7.71
C GLU A 62 -14.22 -13.38 8.98
N ARG A 63 -14.92 -13.57 10.11
CA ARG A 63 -14.30 -13.85 11.41
C ARG A 63 -13.78 -15.29 11.43
N ASN A 64 -12.58 -15.49 10.94
CA ASN A 64 -11.84 -16.76 10.98
C ASN A 64 -10.42 -16.52 11.53
N LYS A 65 -9.64 -17.60 11.73
CA LYS A 65 -8.24 -17.51 12.20
C LYS A 65 -7.37 -16.63 11.28
N TYR A 66 -7.65 -16.66 9.97
CA TYR A 66 -6.90 -15.91 8.96
C TYR A 66 -7.23 -14.41 8.94
N ARG A 67 -8.34 -13.97 9.54
CA ARG A 67 -8.71 -12.55 9.64
C ARG A 67 -7.64 -11.76 10.39
N ILE A 68 -7.09 -12.33 11.46
CA ILE A 68 -6.06 -11.65 12.26
C ILE A 68 -4.80 -11.47 11.43
N LEU A 69 -4.37 -12.50 10.67
CA LEU A 69 -3.24 -12.38 9.76
C LEU A 69 -3.48 -11.31 8.68
N LEU A 70 -4.64 -11.36 8.03
CA LEU A 70 -5.01 -10.38 7.00
C LEU A 70 -5.03 -8.96 7.55
N PHE A 71 -5.56 -8.78 8.75
CA PHE A 71 -5.62 -7.49 9.43
C PHE A 71 -4.23 -6.96 9.77
N LEU A 72 -3.37 -7.77 10.37
CA LEU A 72 -1.98 -7.41 10.67
C LEU A 72 -1.20 -7.09 9.41
N PHE A 73 -1.39 -7.88 8.34
CA PHE A 73 -0.74 -7.65 7.05
C PHE A 73 -1.17 -6.33 6.43
N SER A 74 -2.47 -6.04 6.41
CA SER A 74 -2.99 -4.75 5.93
C SER A 74 -2.46 -3.56 6.75
N ILE A 75 -2.34 -3.69 8.07
CA ILE A 75 -1.73 -2.65 8.93
C ILE A 75 -0.27 -2.44 8.55
N SER A 76 0.50 -3.52 8.43
CA SER A 76 1.91 -3.45 8.04
C SER A 76 2.09 -2.74 6.70
N MET A 77 1.24 -3.07 5.72
CA MET A 77 1.24 -2.45 4.39
C MET A 77 0.89 -0.96 4.42
N ILE A 78 -0.06 -0.55 5.26
CA ILE A 78 -0.38 0.88 5.45
C ILE A 78 0.80 1.62 6.08
N LEU A 79 1.40 1.06 7.13
CA LEU A 79 2.54 1.69 7.81
C LEU A 79 3.71 1.88 6.85
N THR A 80 4.03 0.87 6.04
CA THR A 80 5.10 0.98 5.03
C THR A 80 4.75 1.98 3.94
N SER A 81 3.51 2.04 3.44
CA SER A 81 3.16 3.04 2.42
C SER A 81 3.17 4.46 2.96
N LEU A 82 2.73 4.67 4.20
CA LEU A 82 2.83 5.97 4.88
C LEU A 82 4.29 6.38 5.06
N PHE A 83 5.16 5.45 5.45
CA PHE A 83 6.59 5.71 5.56
C PHE A 83 7.21 6.11 4.21
N VAL A 84 6.93 5.35 3.14
CA VAL A 84 7.39 5.70 1.78
C VAL A 84 6.87 7.08 1.36
N THR A 85 5.61 7.37 1.65
CA THR A 85 5.00 8.69 1.35
C THR A 85 5.69 9.81 2.11
N PHE A 86 6.02 9.59 3.38
CA PHE A 86 6.74 10.54 4.21
C PHE A 86 8.14 10.81 3.68
N VAL A 87 8.91 9.75 3.41
CA VAL A 87 10.24 9.85 2.79
C VAL A 87 10.15 10.57 1.45
N ALA A 88 9.10 10.30 0.68
CA ALA A 88 8.95 10.92 -0.62
C ALA A 88 8.61 12.43 -0.53
N LEU A 89 7.77 12.82 0.44
CA LEU A 89 7.40 14.23 0.64
C LEU A 89 8.53 15.07 1.25
N TYR A 90 9.32 14.49 2.16
CA TYR A 90 10.25 15.23 3.01
C TYR A 90 11.72 14.86 2.81
N GLY A 91 12.02 13.67 2.30
CA GLY A 91 13.39 13.15 2.15
C GLY A 91 14.09 13.63 0.88
N PHE A 92 13.35 14.02 -0.16
CA PHE A 92 13.90 14.44 -1.46
C PHE A 92 13.51 15.86 -1.87
N ARG A 93 12.89 16.65 -0.96
CA ARG A 93 12.81 18.10 -1.15
C ARG A 93 14.19 18.67 -0.87
N GLU A 94 14.98 18.90 -1.92
CA GLU A 94 16.08 19.86 -1.83
C GLU A 94 15.51 21.23 -1.45
N PRO A 95 16.18 22.01 -0.58
CA PRO A 95 15.80 23.38 -0.25
C PRO A 95 15.88 24.33 -1.45
#